data_AF-A0A7V7WTK7-F1
#
_entry.id   AF-A0A7V7WTK7-F1
#
_cell.length_a   1.000
_cell.length_b   1.000
_cell.length_c   1.000
_cell.angle_alpha   90.00
_cell.angle_beta   90.00
_cell.angle_gamma   90.00
#
_symmetry.space_group_name_H-M   'P 1'
#
loop_
_entity.id
_entity.type
_entity.pdbx_description
1 polymer ?
#
loop_
_entity_poly.entity_id
_entity_poly.type
_entity_poly.pdbx_seq_one_letter_code
_entity_poly.pdbx_strand_id
1 'polypeptide(L)'
;HAQHNPQAMLREVVTVRDVLDSPVISDPLHRLDCCVVSDGGGALIVARPEIARSLKRPLVGVIGAGETVRGQRAGEVDLTTTGAAVSGAAAFAEAGVAPRDIQYASVYDSFTITVLLQLEDLGFCARGEGGRFVADGNLISGVGRLPFNTDGGGLCNNHPANRGGITKVIEAVRQLRGEAHPAVQVRGCALALAQGTGGNLGARHASTTLILERG
;
A
#
# COMPACT_ATOMS: atom_id res chain seq x y z
N HIS A 1 -11.92 4.12 -4.06
CA HIS A 1 -11.31 3.64 -5.33
C HIS A 1 -11.92 2.35 -5.87
N ALA A 2 -12.22 1.35 -5.02
CA ALA A 2 -12.67 0.02 -5.42
C ALA A 2 -13.85 -0.04 -6.42
N GLN A 3 -14.77 0.94 -6.39
CA GLN A 3 -15.89 1.04 -7.34
C GLN A 3 -15.46 0.99 -8.83
N HIS A 4 -14.24 1.44 -9.12
CA HIS A 4 -13.67 1.48 -10.46
C HIS A 4 -12.89 0.21 -10.85
N ASN A 5 -12.66 -0.69 -9.89
CA ASN A 5 -11.99 -1.95 -10.13
C ASN A 5 -13.05 -3.07 -10.27
N PRO A 6 -13.25 -3.64 -11.47
CA PRO A 6 -14.22 -4.72 -11.67
C PRO A 6 -13.83 -6.02 -10.95
N GLN A 7 -12.58 -6.15 -10.51
CA GLN A 7 -12.08 -7.31 -9.76
C GLN A 7 -12.22 -7.16 -8.24
N ALA A 8 -12.62 -5.99 -7.74
CA ALA A 8 -12.75 -5.76 -6.31
C ALA A 8 -13.94 -6.52 -5.71
N MET A 9 -13.73 -7.16 -4.56
CA MET A 9 -14.76 -7.90 -3.82
C MET A 9 -15.88 -6.97 -3.33
N LEU A 10 -15.52 -5.81 -2.80
CA LEU A 10 -16.45 -4.77 -2.35
C LEU A 10 -16.29 -3.55 -3.24
N ARG A 11 -17.36 -3.22 -3.98
CA ARG A 11 -17.35 -2.11 -4.96
C ARG A 11 -18.25 -0.95 -4.56
N GLU A 12 -19.13 -1.15 -3.59
CA GLU A 12 -20.02 -0.11 -3.11
C GLU A 12 -19.23 0.93 -2.31
N VAL A 13 -19.51 2.21 -2.56
CA VAL A 13 -18.91 3.31 -1.80
C VAL A 13 -19.64 3.42 -0.48
N VAL A 14 -18.88 3.47 0.61
CA VAL A 14 -19.39 3.65 1.97
C VAL A 14 -19.02 5.03 2.50
N THR A 15 -19.87 5.56 3.39
CA THR A 15 -19.62 6.79 4.13
C THR A 15 -18.88 6.49 5.44
N VAL A 16 -18.33 7.54 6.07
CA VAL A 16 -17.77 7.42 7.43
C VAL A 16 -18.82 6.91 8.42
N ARG A 17 -20.08 7.31 8.26
CA ARG A 17 -21.16 6.85 9.12
C ARG A 17 -21.42 5.36 8.97
N ASP A 18 -21.40 4.85 7.74
CA ASP A 18 -21.55 3.40 7.49
C ASP A 18 -20.44 2.59 8.18
N VAL A 19 -19.21 3.10 8.20
CA VAL A 19 -18.08 2.47 8.91
C VAL A 19 -18.35 2.43 10.41
N LEU A 20 -18.69 3.58 11.01
CA LEU A 20 -18.96 3.71 12.45
C LEU A 20 -20.21 2.97 12.92
N ASP A 21 -21.20 2.76 12.03
CA ASP A 21 -22.42 2.01 12.34
C ASP A 21 -22.27 0.51 12.09
N SER A 22 -21.19 0.07 11.44
CA SER A 22 -20.92 -1.35 11.24
C SER A 22 -20.55 -2.03 12.57
N PRO A 23 -20.70 -3.37 12.70
CA PRO A 23 -20.45 -4.06 13.97
C PRO A 23 -19.02 -3.83 14.48
N VAL A 24 -18.87 -3.56 15.78
CA VAL A 24 -17.55 -3.53 16.44
C VAL A 24 -16.94 -4.94 16.42
N ILE A 25 -15.69 -5.06 15.99
CA ILE A 25 -14.94 -6.32 15.98
C ILE A 25 -13.94 -6.37 17.13
N SER A 26 -13.19 -5.28 17.32
CA SER A 26 -12.23 -5.12 18.41
C SER A 26 -12.09 -3.64 18.68
N ASP A 27 -12.66 -3.15 19.78
CA ASP A 27 -12.69 -1.73 20.13
C ASP A 27 -11.31 -1.05 19.90
N PRO A 28 -11.23 0.04 19.13
CA PRO A 28 -12.33 0.81 18.50
C PRO A 28 -12.63 0.42 17.04
N LEU A 29 -12.09 -0.69 16.53
CA LEU A 29 -12.20 -1.09 15.12
C LEU A 29 -13.53 -1.78 14.81
N HIS A 30 -14.20 -1.29 13.77
CA HIS A 30 -15.46 -1.82 13.26
C HIS A 30 -15.23 -2.77 12.07
N ARG A 31 -16.28 -3.49 11.65
CA ARG A 31 -16.20 -4.47 10.57
C ARG A 31 -15.67 -3.88 9.27
N LEU A 32 -16.06 -2.65 8.94
CA LEU A 32 -15.59 -1.96 7.73
C LEU A 32 -14.19 -1.34 7.88
N ASP A 33 -13.58 -1.41 9.07
CA ASP A 33 -12.15 -1.12 9.25
C ASP A 33 -11.26 -2.33 8.90
N CYS A 34 -11.84 -3.50 8.69
CA CYS A 34 -11.13 -4.76 8.44
C CYS A 34 -11.05 -5.07 6.95
N CYS A 35 -9.92 -5.66 6.53
CA CYS A 35 -9.78 -6.24 5.20
C CYS A 35 -10.79 -7.35 4.89
N VAL A 36 -11.02 -7.57 3.60
CA VAL A 36 -11.89 -8.64 3.14
C VAL A 36 -11.25 -10.02 3.31
N VAL A 37 -12.07 -11.06 3.49
CA VAL A 37 -11.59 -12.45 3.38
C VAL A 37 -11.89 -12.93 1.97
N SER A 38 -10.85 -13.18 1.18
CA SER A 38 -10.99 -13.46 -0.26
C SER A 38 -9.99 -14.49 -0.75
N ASP A 39 -10.37 -15.32 -1.70
CA ASP A 39 -9.44 -16.10 -2.52
C ASP A 39 -8.94 -15.26 -3.69
N GLY A 40 -7.66 -15.38 -4.02
CA GLY A 40 -7.06 -14.60 -5.09
C GLY A 40 -5.57 -14.86 -5.28
N GLY A 41 -5.04 -14.33 -6.38
CA GLY A 41 -3.64 -14.48 -6.72
C GLY A 41 -3.19 -13.54 -7.83
N GLY A 42 -1.89 -13.52 -8.06
CA GLY A 42 -1.27 -12.77 -9.12
C GLY A 42 0.12 -13.31 -9.38
N ALA A 43 0.75 -12.83 -10.45
CA ALA A 43 2.10 -13.19 -10.81
C ALA A 43 2.88 -11.96 -11.26
N LEU A 44 4.17 -11.96 -10.95
CA LEU A 44 5.14 -10.99 -11.42
C LEU A 44 6.15 -11.71 -12.31
N ILE A 45 6.49 -11.11 -13.45
CA ILE A 45 7.58 -11.58 -14.30
C ILE A 45 8.74 -10.61 -14.08
N VAL A 46 9.79 -11.10 -13.43
CA VAL A 46 11.04 -10.36 -13.24
C VAL A 46 12.04 -10.88 -14.26
N ALA A 47 12.64 -9.99 -15.03
CA ALA A 47 13.58 -10.32 -16.09
C ALA A 47 14.70 -9.30 -16.13
N ARG A 48 15.85 -9.70 -16.68
CA ARG A 48 16.95 -8.75 -16.94
C ARG A 48 16.51 -7.68 -17.94
N PRO A 49 17.05 -6.45 -17.88
CA PRO A 49 16.65 -5.35 -18.75
C PRO A 49 16.64 -5.69 -20.25
N GLU A 50 17.63 -6.46 -20.72
CA GLU A 50 17.72 -6.89 -22.12
C GLU A 50 16.55 -7.80 -22.55
N ILE A 51 16.07 -8.67 -21.66
CA ILE A 51 14.88 -9.51 -21.90
C ILE A 51 13.62 -8.65 -21.79
N ALA A 52 13.54 -7.79 -20.77
CA ALA A 52 12.35 -6.97 -20.54
C ALA A 52 12.05 -6.03 -21.72
N ARG A 53 13.08 -5.45 -22.35
CA ARG A 53 12.93 -4.64 -23.58
C ARG A 53 12.30 -5.43 -24.73
N SER A 54 12.57 -6.73 -24.85
CA SER A 54 11.97 -7.56 -25.91
C SER A 54 10.46 -7.74 -25.76
N LEU A 55 9.91 -7.52 -24.55
CA LEU A 55 8.47 -7.67 -24.26
C LEU A 55 7.61 -6.51 -24.80
N LYS A 56 8.21 -5.41 -25.29
CA LYS A 56 7.51 -4.24 -25.87
C LYS A 56 6.41 -3.66 -24.95
N ARG A 57 6.66 -3.65 -23.64
CA ARG A 57 5.80 -3.02 -22.62
C ARG A 57 6.57 -1.92 -21.89
N PRO A 58 5.90 -0.92 -21.30
CA PRO A 58 6.58 0.04 -20.44
C PRO A 58 7.32 -0.71 -19.32
N LEU A 59 8.60 -0.40 -19.17
CA LEU A 59 9.47 -1.05 -18.22
C LEU A 59 9.23 -0.48 -16.83
N VAL A 60 9.26 -1.35 -15.83
CA VAL A 60 9.19 -0.95 -14.43
C VAL A 60 10.41 -1.52 -13.73
N GLY A 61 11.32 -0.64 -13.33
CA GLY A 61 12.52 -0.99 -12.57
C GLY A 61 12.22 -1.00 -11.08
N VAL A 62 12.87 -1.90 -10.34
CA VAL A 62 13.00 -1.79 -8.88
C VAL A 62 14.29 -1.00 -8.65
N ILE A 63 14.18 0.23 -8.16
CA ILE A 63 15.32 1.13 -7.95
C ILE A 63 15.73 1.24 -6.48
N GLY A 64 14.88 0.74 -5.56
CA GLY A 64 15.24 0.58 -4.16
C GLY A 64 14.34 -0.44 -3.48
N ALA A 65 14.91 -1.12 -2.49
CA ALA A 65 14.27 -2.15 -1.71
C ALA A 65 14.73 -2.06 -0.25
N GLY A 66 13.83 -2.46 0.65
CA GLY A 66 14.16 -2.59 2.05
C GLY A 66 13.26 -3.61 2.70
N GLU A 67 13.82 -4.35 3.64
CA GLU A 67 13.09 -5.36 4.39
C GLU A 67 13.51 -5.33 5.86
N THR A 68 12.59 -5.75 6.72
CA THR A 68 12.87 -5.94 8.13
C THR A 68 11.97 -7.02 8.71
N VAL A 69 12.47 -7.71 9.74
CA VAL A 69 11.68 -8.55 10.61
C VAL A 69 11.72 -7.95 12.00
N ARG A 70 10.56 -7.69 12.58
CA ARG A 70 10.44 -7.31 13.99
C ARG A 70 9.98 -8.50 14.82
N GLY A 71 10.71 -8.75 15.90
CA GLY A 71 10.33 -9.69 16.94
C GLY A 71 9.71 -9.00 18.15
N GLN A 72 9.41 -9.80 19.17
CA GLN A 72 8.72 -9.40 20.40
C GLN A 72 9.49 -8.43 21.30
N ARG A 73 10.75 -8.10 20.97
CA ARG A 73 11.65 -7.25 21.80
C ARG A 73 11.61 -7.60 23.29
N ALA A 74 11.68 -8.90 23.62
CA ALA A 74 11.58 -9.40 25.00
C ALA A 74 10.31 -8.97 25.77
N GLY A 75 9.22 -8.65 25.07
CA GLY A 75 7.96 -8.18 25.64
C GLY A 75 7.72 -6.66 25.50
N GLU A 76 8.71 -5.88 25.06
CA GLU A 76 8.56 -4.45 24.76
C GLU A 76 7.86 -4.23 23.41
N VAL A 77 6.56 -4.51 23.37
CA VAL A 77 5.75 -4.36 22.16
C VAL A 77 5.39 -2.88 21.95
N ASP A 78 5.85 -2.31 20.83
CA ASP A 78 5.42 -1.00 20.34
C ASP A 78 4.48 -1.19 19.14
N LEU A 79 3.19 -0.94 19.36
CA LEU A 79 2.14 -1.03 18.34
C LEU A 79 2.03 0.23 17.48
N THR A 80 2.76 1.29 17.82
CA THR A 80 2.68 2.60 17.16
C THR A 80 3.77 2.79 16.10
N THR A 81 4.65 1.81 15.91
CA THR A 81 5.66 1.79 14.84
C THR A 81 5.65 0.43 14.15
N THR A 82 5.48 0.42 12.84
CA THR A 82 5.56 -0.80 12.02
C THR A 82 7.00 -1.06 11.55
N GLY A 83 7.19 -2.14 10.77
CA GLY A 83 8.46 -2.38 10.09
C GLY A 83 8.70 -1.43 8.90
N ALA A 84 7.69 -0.66 8.48
CA ALA A 84 7.82 0.31 7.39
C ALA A 84 8.84 1.41 7.70
N ALA A 85 9.05 1.76 8.98
CA ALA A 85 10.05 2.75 9.37
C ALA A 85 11.48 2.34 9.01
N VAL A 86 11.77 1.02 9.03
CA VAL A 86 13.09 0.48 8.69
C VAL A 86 13.17 0.13 7.21
N SER A 87 12.19 -0.64 6.71
CA SER A 87 12.16 -1.06 5.31
C SER A 87 12.00 0.12 4.34
N GLY A 88 11.19 1.12 4.70
CA GLY A 88 11.01 2.34 3.91
C GLY A 88 12.27 3.18 3.86
N ALA A 89 12.91 3.44 5.01
CA ALA A 89 14.16 4.21 5.06
C ALA A 89 15.27 3.58 4.20
N ALA A 90 15.42 2.25 4.24
CA ALA A 90 16.35 1.53 3.39
C ALA A 90 15.99 1.66 1.89
N ALA A 91 14.71 1.45 1.53
CA ALA A 91 14.27 1.52 0.14
C ALA A 91 14.43 2.92 -0.47
N PHE A 92 14.10 3.98 0.29
CA PHE A 92 14.30 5.37 -0.13
C PHE A 92 15.79 5.71 -0.30
N ALA A 93 16.63 5.26 0.63
CA ALA A 93 18.07 5.49 0.56
C ALA A 93 18.71 4.79 -0.66
N GLU A 94 18.34 3.53 -0.93
CA GLU A 94 18.83 2.80 -2.11
C GLU A 94 18.38 3.44 -3.42
N ALA A 95 17.12 3.89 -3.49
CA ALA A 95 16.57 4.56 -4.66
C ALA A 95 17.07 6.00 -4.87
N GLY A 96 17.68 6.62 -3.85
CA GLY A 96 18.12 8.01 -3.92
C GLY A 96 16.98 9.03 -4.04
N VAL A 97 15.77 8.68 -3.58
CA VAL A 97 14.57 9.53 -3.64
C VAL A 97 13.97 9.74 -2.24
N ALA A 98 13.14 10.77 -2.09
CA ALA A 98 12.44 11.09 -0.86
C ALA A 98 10.94 10.72 -0.93
N PRO A 99 10.23 10.59 0.21
CA PRO A 99 8.80 10.30 0.22
C PRO A 99 7.96 11.28 -0.62
N ARG A 100 8.35 12.56 -0.67
CA ARG A 100 7.68 13.60 -1.47
C ARG A 100 7.79 13.39 -2.98
N ASP A 101 8.71 12.56 -3.45
CA ASP A 101 8.93 12.29 -4.88
C ASP A 101 8.00 11.16 -5.37
N ILE A 102 7.39 10.40 -4.46
CA ILE A 102 6.48 9.31 -4.77
C ILE A 102 5.13 9.85 -5.26
N GLN A 103 4.72 9.41 -6.45
CA GLN A 103 3.48 9.87 -7.09
C GLN A 103 2.30 8.90 -6.87
N TYR A 104 2.60 7.66 -6.50
CA TYR A 104 1.60 6.65 -6.17
C TYR A 104 2.11 5.74 -5.06
N ALA A 105 1.29 5.48 -4.03
CA ALA A 105 1.61 4.54 -2.97
C ALA A 105 0.61 3.38 -2.94
N SER A 106 1.12 2.15 -3.03
CA SER A 106 0.36 0.94 -2.77
C SER A 106 0.83 0.31 -1.46
N VAL A 107 0.03 0.47 -0.40
CA VAL A 107 0.42 0.14 0.97
C VAL A 107 -0.50 -0.94 1.52
N TYR A 108 0.06 -1.84 2.32
CA TYR A 108 -0.70 -2.88 2.97
C TYR A 108 -1.73 -2.31 3.94
N ASP A 109 -2.98 -2.73 3.82
CA ASP A 109 -4.13 -2.15 4.50
C ASP A 109 -5.03 -3.26 5.05
N SER A 110 -4.49 -4.07 5.95
CA SER A 110 -5.28 -5.09 6.67
C SER A 110 -6.32 -4.47 7.60
N PHE A 111 -5.98 -3.31 8.16
CA PHE A 111 -6.89 -2.46 8.92
C PHE A 111 -6.67 -0.99 8.60
N THR A 112 -7.70 -0.15 8.75
CA THR A 112 -7.59 1.31 8.54
C THR A 112 -6.47 1.94 9.37
N ILE A 113 -6.31 1.53 10.64
CA ILE A 113 -5.22 2.01 11.51
C ILE A 113 -3.82 1.67 10.98
N THR A 114 -3.62 0.52 10.33
CA THR A 114 -2.31 0.17 9.77
C THR A 114 -1.90 1.10 8.64
N VAL A 115 -2.87 1.66 7.91
CA VAL A 115 -2.59 2.68 6.89
C VAL A 115 -1.98 3.91 7.54
N LEU A 116 -2.58 4.40 8.63
CA LEU A 116 -2.11 5.61 9.32
C LEU A 116 -0.66 5.43 9.80
N LEU A 117 -0.37 4.33 10.48
CA LEU A 117 0.97 4.04 10.99
C LEU A 117 2.00 3.94 9.87
N GLN A 118 1.66 3.29 8.76
CA GLN A 118 2.59 3.15 7.63
C GLN A 118 2.80 4.47 6.87
N LEU A 119 1.80 5.34 6.78
CA LEU A 119 1.99 6.68 6.19
C LEU A 119 2.96 7.54 7.00
N GLU A 120 2.89 7.44 8.33
CA GLU A 120 3.81 8.11 9.25
C GLU A 120 5.21 7.51 9.17
N ASP A 121 5.32 6.18 9.25
CA ASP A 121 6.59 5.45 9.20
C ASP A 121 7.34 5.62 7.88
N LEU A 122 6.63 5.70 6.76
CA LEU A 122 7.20 5.94 5.43
C LEU A 122 7.53 7.43 5.18
N GLY A 123 7.18 8.33 6.12
CA GLY A 123 7.52 9.75 6.04
C GLY A 123 6.63 10.57 5.11
N PHE A 124 5.42 10.09 4.77
CA PHE A 124 4.44 10.89 4.03
C PHE A 124 3.78 11.97 4.89
N CYS A 125 3.75 11.75 6.20
CA CYS A 125 3.31 12.70 7.20
C CYS A 125 4.12 12.52 8.49
N ALA A 126 4.05 13.51 9.38
CA ALA A 126 4.70 13.41 10.68
C ALA A 126 3.97 12.38 11.57
N ARG A 127 4.70 11.80 12.53
CA ARG A 127 4.12 10.86 13.49
C ARG A 127 2.98 11.50 14.27
N GLY A 128 1.85 10.80 14.41
CA GLY A 128 0.60 11.29 14.98
C GLY A 128 -0.27 12.11 14.03
N GLU A 129 0.18 12.41 12.81
CA GLU A 129 -0.57 13.21 11.84
C GLU A 129 -1.30 12.37 10.78
N GLY A 130 -1.18 11.04 10.82
CA GLY A 130 -1.80 10.15 9.82
C GLY A 130 -3.30 10.33 9.73
N GLY A 131 -4.00 10.44 10.87
CA GLY A 131 -5.45 10.65 10.90
C GLY A 131 -5.87 11.94 10.18
N ARG A 132 -5.20 13.06 10.48
CA ARG A 132 -5.46 14.35 9.81
C ARG A 132 -5.09 14.29 8.33
N PHE A 133 -3.94 13.69 8.00
CA PHE A 133 -3.50 13.49 6.63
C PHE A 133 -4.59 12.82 5.78
N VAL A 134 -5.18 11.73 6.28
CA VAL A 134 -6.25 11.01 5.56
C VAL A 134 -7.55 11.81 5.55
N ALA A 135 -7.96 12.41 6.67
CA ALA A 135 -9.19 13.20 6.77
C ALA A 135 -9.21 14.41 5.82
N ASP A 136 -8.05 15.00 5.53
CA ASP A 136 -7.89 16.09 4.56
C ASP A 136 -8.05 15.62 3.09
N GLY A 137 -8.40 14.36 2.85
CA GLY A 137 -8.64 13.81 1.51
C GLY A 137 -7.36 13.46 0.74
N ASN A 138 -6.19 13.45 1.39
CA ASN A 138 -4.91 13.31 0.70
C ASN A 138 -4.70 11.97 -0.02
N LEU A 139 -5.44 10.92 0.36
CA LEU A 139 -5.37 9.59 -0.28
C LEU A 139 -6.27 9.44 -1.51
N ILE A 140 -7.14 10.41 -1.80
CA ILE A 140 -8.09 10.32 -2.90
C ILE A 140 -7.36 10.58 -4.22
N SER A 141 -7.08 9.52 -4.99
CA SER A 141 -6.55 9.64 -6.36
C SER A 141 -7.27 10.72 -7.19
N GLY A 142 -6.49 11.60 -7.82
CA GLY A 142 -6.98 12.74 -8.60
C GLY A 142 -7.37 13.98 -7.81
N VAL A 143 -7.38 13.92 -6.47
CA VAL A 143 -7.75 15.03 -5.57
C VAL A 143 -6.64 15.31 -4.57
N GLY A 144 -6.25 14.29 -3.80
CA GLY A 144 -5.26 14.38 -2.75
C GLY A 144 -3.82 14.36 -3.25
N ARG A 145 -2.88 14.71 -2.36
CA ARG A 145 -1.44 14.78 -2.68
C ARG A 145 -0.76 13.42 -2.85
N LEU A 146 -1.35 12.32 -2.36
CA LEU A 146 -0.78 10.99 -2.43
C LEU A 146 -1.83 9.98 -2.89
N PRO A 147 -2.01 9.79 -4.21
CA PRO A 147 -2.83 8.70 -4.75
C PRO A 147 -2.45 7.35 -4.13
N PHE A 148 -3.46 6.61 -3.67
CA PHE A 148 -3.28 5.48 -2.77
C PHE A 148 -4.20 4.31 -3.13
N ASN A 149 -3.69 3.07 -3.08
CA ASN A 149 -4.44 1.80 -3.26
C ASN A 149 -5.60 1.91 -4.27
N THR A 150 -5.28 2.28 -5.51
CA THR A 150 -6.28 2.64 -6.53
C THR A 150 -7.12 1.46 -7.02
N ASP A 151 -6.69 0.25 -6.72
CA ASP A 151 -7.45 -0.98 -6.91
C ASP A 151 -8.52 -1.21 -5.84
N GLY A 152 -8.50 -0.46 -4.74
CA GLY A 152 -9.35 -0.65 -3.56
C GLY A 152 -8.64 -1.31 -2.38
N GLY A 153 -7.38 -1.73 -2.54
CA GLY A 153 -6.57 -2.27 -1.45
C GLY A 153 -7.12 -3.55 -0.78
N GLY A 154 -6.52 -3.93 0.33
CA GLY A 154 -6.96 -5.06 1.16
C GLY A 154 -8.33 -4.84 1.79
N LEU A 155 -8.70 -3.57 2.02
CA LEU A 155 -9.99 -3.20 2.60
C LEU A 155 -11.17 -3.54 1.69
N CYS A 156 -11.01 -3.46 0.36
CA CYS A 156 -12.13 -3.64 -0.56
C CYS A 156 -11.84 -4.53 -1.78
N ASN A 157 -10.60 -4.60 -2.27
CA ASN A 157 -10.26 -5.36 -3.46
C ASN A 157 -10.15 -6.86 -3.16
N ASN A 158 -9.07 -7.24 -2.46
CA ASN A 158 -8.77 -8.61 -2.07
C ASN A 158 -7.68 -8.61 -0.99
N HIS A 159 -7.68 -9.63 -0.14
CA HIS A 159 -6.64 -9.88 0.84
C HIS A 159 -6.42 -11.40 0.99
N PRO A 160 -5.76 -12.05 0.00
CA PRO A 160 -5.59 -13.50 -0.07
C PRO A 160 -4.51 -13.98 0.93
N ALA A 161 -4.88 -14.01 2.21
CA ALA A 161 -4.04 -14.42 3.33
C ALA A 161 -2.62 -13.82 3.25
N ASN A 162 -1.59 -14.66 3.25
CA ASN A 162 -0.19 -14.24 3.27
C ASN A 162 0.32 -13.64 1.94
N ARG A 163 -0.56 -13.46 0.94
CA ARG A 163 -0.18 -12.99 -0.40
C ARG A 163 -0.49 -11.50 -0.64
N GLY A 164 -0.95 -10.76 0.37
CA GLY A 164 -1.35 -9.37 0.18
C GLY A 164 -0.23 -8.40 -0.27
N GLY A 165 1.05 -8.77 -0.13
CA GLY A 165 2.16 -7.96 -0.64
C GLY A 165 2.27 -7.94 -2.18
N ILE A 166 1.98 -9.06 -2.86
CA ILE A 166 2.11 -9.13 -4.34
C ILE A 166 1.09 -8.23 -5.04
N THR A 167 -0.10 -8.07 -4.46
CA THR A 167 -1.17 -7.26 -5.03
C THR A 167 -0.80 -5.78 -5.02
N LYS A 168 -0.03 -5.34 -4.03
CA LYS A 168 0.53 -3.97 -3.96
C LYS A 168 1.50 -3.69 -5.10
N VAL A 169 2.39 -4.64 -5.39
CA VAL A 169 3.33 -4.50 -6.50
C VAL A 169 2.58 -4.52 -7.84
N ILE A 170 1.58 -5.39 -7.99
CA ILE A 170 0.78 -5.47 -9.23
C ILE A 170 0.08 -4.15 -9.53
N GLU A 171 -0.57 -3.54 -8.53
CA GLU A 171 -1.25 -2.26 -8.76
C GLU A 171 -0.27 -1.10 -8.99
N ALA A 172 0.86 -1.06 -8.28
CA ALA A 172 1.91 -0.08 -8.55
C ALA A 172 2.46 -0.20 -9.98
N VAL A 173 2.67 -1.42 -10.48
CA VAL A 173 3.06 -1.67 -11.87
C VAL A 173 1.98 -1.24 -12.86
N ARG A 174 0.69 -1.49 -12.56
CA ARG A 174 -0.42 -1.00 -13.41
C ARG A 174 -0.43 0.52 -13.50
N GLN A 175 -0.27 1.22 -12.38
CA GLN A 175 -0.17 2.68 -12.34
C GLN A 175 1.02 3.19 -13.17
N LEU A 176 2.21 2.63 -12.95
CA LEU A 176 3.42 3.02 -13.69
C LEU A 176 3.31 2.73 -15.19
N ARG A 177 2.60 1.68 -15.60
CA ARG A 177 2.38 1.35 -17.02
C ARG A 177 1.28 2.18 -17.68
N GLY A 178 0.44 2.86 -16.92
CA GLY A 178 -0.75 3.53 -17.47
C GLY A 178 -1.91 2.56 -17.75
N GLU A 179 -1.97 1.44 -17.01
CA GLU A 179 -2.92 0.34 -17.19
C GLU A 179 -4.01 0.32 -16.09
N ALA A 180 -4.02 1.29 -15.17
CA ALA A 180 -5.09 1.41 -14.19
C ALA A 180 -6.36 2.00 -14.81
N HIS A 181 -7.50 1.85 -14.12
CA HIS A 181 -8.76 2.42 -14.61
C HIS A 181 -8.66 3.96 -14.76
N PRO A 182 -9.16 4.57 -15.86
CA PRO A 182 -8.98 6.00 -16.13
C PRO A 182 -9.37 6.94 -14.99
N ALA A 183 -10.43 6.62 -14.24
CA ALA A 183 -10.89 7.41 -13.10
C ALA A 183 -9.92 7.46 -11.90
N VAL A 184 -8.92 6.56 -11.83
CA VAL A 184 -7.97 6.47 -10.72
C VAL A 184 -6.51 6.41 -11.17
N GLN A 185 -6.26 6.46 -12.48
CA GLN A 185 -4.92 6.48 -13.07
C GLN A 185 -4.18 7.78 -12.71
N VAL A 186 -3.01 7.65 -12.11
CA VAL A 186 -2.13 8.79 -11.81
C VAL A 186 -1.48 9.28 -13.09
N ARG A 187 -1.71 10.55 -13.43
CA ARG A 187 -1.16 11.17 -14.64
C ARG A 187 0.36 11.31 -14.51
N GLY A 188 1.09 10.79 -15.51
CA GLY A 188 2.55 10.90 -15.55
C GLY A 188 3.25 10.17 -14.40
N CYS A 189 2.65 9.08 -13.89
CA CYS A 189 3.25 8.26 -12.85
C CYS A 189 4.57 7.66 -13.33
N ALA A 190 5.67 8.10 -12.71
CA ALA A 190 7.04 7.66 -12.96
C ALA A 190 7.66 7.02 -11.72
N LEU A 191 7.28 7.44 -10.51
CA LEU A 191 7.73 6.85 -9.25
C LEU A 191 6.56 6.36 -8.41
N ALA A 192 6.62 5.08 -8.03
CA ALA A 192 5.64 4.46 -7.15
C ALA A 192 6.31 3.72 -6.00
N LEU A 193 5.62 3.66 -4.87
CA LEU A 193 6.01 2.87 -3.70
C LEU A 193 5.04 1.69 -3.57
N ALA A 194 5.58 0.49 -3.36
CA ALA A 194 4.80 -0.68 -2.94
C ALA A 194 5.31 -1.14 -1.58
N GLN A 195 4.42 -1.26 -0.61
CA GLN A 195 4.78 -1.66 0.75
C GLN A 195 3.85 -2.78 1.25
N GLY A 196 4.47 -3.82 1.79
CA GLY A 196 3.83 -4.98 2.37
C GLY A 196 4.20 -5.16 3.84
N THR A 197 3.22 -5.42 4.70
CA THR A 197 3.43 -5.87 6.08
C THR A 197 2.76 -7.22 6.27
N GLY A 198 3.47 -8.20 6.82
CA GLY A 198 2.94 -9.54 7.08
C GLY A 198 3.17 -9.97 8.53
N GLY A 199 2.25 -10.75 9.09
CA GLY A 199 2.30 -11.18 10.49
C GLY A 199 1.42 -10.33 11.40
N ASN A 200 1.80 -10.18 12.67
CA ASN A 200 1.05 -9.45 13.68
C ASN A 200 1.95 -8.41 14.35
N LEU A 201 1.55 -7.13 14.30
CA LEU A 201 2.30 -6.00 14.87
C LEU A 201 2.56 -6.15 16.37
N GLY A 202 1.63 -6.77 17.10
CA GLY A 202 1.78 -7.07 18.52
C GLY A 202 2.65 -8.28 18.82
N ALA A 203 3.24 -8.90 17.80
CA ALA A 203 4.04 -10.09 17.96
C ALA A 203 5.27 -10.16 17.08
N ARG A 204 5.13 -10.81 15.92
CA ARG A 204 6.17 -10.90 14.90
C ARG A 204 5.56 -10.45 13.59
N HIS A 205 6.18 -9.46 12.98
CA HIS A 205 5.83 -9.01 11.64
C HIS A 205 7.08 -8.76 10.81
N ALA A 206 6.92 -8.92 9.51
CA ALA A 206 7.88 -8.49 8.52
C ALA A 206 7.30 -7.32 7.74
N SER A 207 8.16 -6.41 7.30
CA SER A 207 7.77 -5.36 6.36
C SER A 207 8.78 -5.29 5.23
N THR A 208 8.27 -5.12 4.02
CA THR A 208 9.07 -4.94 2.80
C THR A 208 8.55 -3.71 2.06
N THR A 209 9.46 -2.85 1.61
CA THR A 209 9.16 -1.67 0.80
C THR A 209 9.96 -1.74 -0.49
N LEU A 210 9.32 -1.44 -1.62
CA LEU A 210 9.93 -1.32 -2.93
C LEU A 210 9.65 0.07 -3.50
N ILE A 211 10.67 0.69 -4.07
CA ILE A 211 10.55 1.88 -4.92
C ILE A 211 10.66 1.43 -6.38
N LEU A 212 9.63 1.76 -7.14
CA LEU A 212 9.45 1.35 -8.52
C LEU A 212 9.49 2.57 -9.44
N GLU A 213 10.27 2.48 -10.51
CA GLU A 213 10.42 3.54 -11.50
C GLU A 213 9.94 3.08 -12.88
N ARG A 214 9.24 3.97 -13.59
CA ARG A 214 8.93 3.79 -15.01
C ARG A 214 10.16 4.15 -15.86
N GLY A 215 10.67 3.18 -16.61
CA GLY A 215 11.75 3.36 -17.60
C GLY A 215 11.28 3.71 -19.00
#